data_AF-A0A7V3T5M9-F1
#
_entry.id   AF-A0A7V3T5M9-F1
#
_cell.length_a   1.000
_cell.length_b   1.000
_cell.length_c   1.000
_cell.angle_alpha   90.00
_cell.angle_beta   90.00
_cell.angle_gamma   90.00
#
_symmetry.space_group_name_H-M   'P 1'
#
loop_
_entity.id
_entity.type
_entity.pdbx_description
1 polymer ?
#
loop_
_entity_poly.entity_id
_entity_poly.type
_entity_poly.pdbx_seq_one_letter_code
_entity_poly.pdbx_strand_id
1 'polypeptide(L)'
;MKTAYELAIERLNKMAPPPARLTDEQKKQIAELESRYKAKIAEREIALQSQIDQAAARGDFEEIEKLQARLAEERRALQAELEAKKEEVRKAK
;
A
#
# COMPACT_ATOMS: atom_id res chain seq x y z
N MET A 1 5.35 -35.15 27.92
CA MET A 1 4.82 -35.77 26.69
C MET A 1 4.36 -34.65 25.78
N LYS A 2 4.97 -34.44 24.61
CA LYS A 2 4.52 -33.42 23.66
C LYS A 2 3.24 -33.88 22.95
N THR A 3 2.34 -32.96 22.66
CA THR A 3 1.06 -33.25 22.01
C THR A 3 1.23 -33.44 20.49
N ALA A 4 0.32 -34.16 19.84
CA ALA A 4 0.36 -34.43 18.41
C ALA A 4 0.33 -33.15 17.55
N TYR A 5 -0.31 -32.10 18.07
CA TYR A 5 -0.37 -30.77 17.44
C TYR A 5 0.99 -30.07 17.44
N GLU A 6 1.69 -30.11 18.58
CA GLU A 6 3.06 -29.54 18.69
C GLU A 6 4.04 -30.27 17.77
N LEU A 7 3.91 -31.59 17.63
CA LEU A 7 4.74 -32.38 16.72
C LEU A 7 4.46 -32.06 15.24
N ALA A 8 3.20 -31.79 14.89
CA ALA A 8 2.81 -31.39 13.53
C ALA A 8 3.38 -30.01 13.17
N ILE A 9 3.34 -29.05 14.09
CA ILE A 9 3.95 -27.72 13.93
C ILE A 9 5.49 -27.84 13.83
N GLU A 10 6.12 -28.67 14.67
CA GLU A 10 7.57 -28.87 14.65
C GLU A 10 8.06 -29.53 13.36
N ARG A 11 7.25 -30.43 12.77
CA ARG A 11 7.51 -31.03 11.44
C ARG A 11 7.28 -30.03 10.31
N LEU A 12 6.22 -29.23 10.38
CA LEU A 12 5.93 -28.19 9.39
C LEU A 12 7.04 -27.13 9.33
N ASN A 13 7.52 -26.67 10.49
CA ASN A 13 8.65 -25.74 10.59
C ASN A 13 10.00 -26.32 10.14
N LYS A 14 10.14 -27.66 10.10
CA LYS A 14 11.32 -28.34 9.56
C LYS A 14 11.23 -28.60 8.05
N MET A 15 10.01 -28.67 7.50
CA MET A 15 9.75 -28.97 6.09
C MET A 15 9.56 -27.72 5.22
N ALA A 16 9.15 -26.60 5.82
CA ALA A 16 9.09 -25.30 5.16
C ALA A 16 10.25 -24.42 5.66
N PRO A 17 11.00 -23.73 4.77
CA PRO A 17 11.84 -22.63 5.21
C PRO A 17 10.95 -21.66 6.00
N PRO A 18 11.40 -21.11 7.15
CA PRO A 18 10.65 -20.04 7.80
C PRO A 18 10.37 -18.95 6.77
N PRO A 19 9.19 -18.30 6.80
CA PRO A 19 8.94 -17.15 5.93
C PRO A 19 10.11 -16.20 6.08
N ALA A 20 10.76 -15.86 4.95
CA ALA A 20 11.97 -15.06 4.96
C ALA A 20 11.71 -13.80 5.77
N ARG A 21 12.35 -13.70 6.95
CA ARG A 21 12.20 -12.52 7.80
C ARG A 21 12.86 -11.37 7.05
N LEU A 22 12.11 -10.29 6.84
CA LEU A 22 12.66 -9.09 6.23
C LEU A 22 13.86 -8.60 7.03
N THR A 23 14.94 -8.27 6.33
CA THR A 23 16.09 -7.60 6.93
C THR A 23 15.68 -6.22 7.42
N ASP A 24 16.44 -5.67 8.37
CA ASP A 24 16.13 -4.32 8.89
C ASP A 24 16.25 -3.25 7.79
N GLU A 25 17.14 -3.48 6.82
CA GLU A 25 17.26 -2.64 5.63
C GLU A 25 16.02 -2.73 4.73
N GLN A 26 15.50 -3.94 4.47
CA GLN A 26 14.24 -4.10 3.72
C GLN A 26 13.06 -3.43 4.42
N LYS A 27 12.96 -3.56 5.75
CA LYS A 27 11.92 -2.87 6.53
C LYS A 27 12.04 -1.36 6.41
N LYS A 28 13.26 -0.82 6.50
CA LYS A 28 13.53 0.62 6.38
C LYS A 28 13.14 1.13 4.99
N GLN A 29 13.52 0.41 3.93
CA GLN A 29 13.15 0.77 2.55
C GLN A 29 11.63 0.74 2.33
N ILE A 30 10.94 -0.29 2.85
CA ILE A 30 9.47 -0.36 2.80
C ILE A 30 8.85 0.83 3.53
N ALA A 31 9.31 1.17 4.73
CA ALA A 31 8.78 2.30 5.49
C ALA A 31 9.01 3.65 4.77
N GLU A 32 10.17 3.82 4.13
CA GLU A 32 10.46 5.00 3.32
C GLU A 32 9.56 5.10 2.08
N LEU A 33 9.34 3.98 1.39
CA LEU A 33 8.38 3.89 0.28
C LEU A 33 6.97 4.27 0.74
N GLU A 34 6.50 3.70 1.85
CA GLU A 34 5.17 4.00 2.40
C GLU A 34 5.03 5.49 2.76
N SER A 35 6.05 6.09 3.39
CA SER A 35 6.05 7.52 3.69
C SER A 35 5.99 8.39 2.44
N ARG A 36 6.77 8.06 1.41
CA ARG A 36 6.79 8.79 0.13
C ARG A 36 5.46 8.70 -0.59
N TYR A 37 4.87 7.50 -0.67
CA TYR A 37 3.58 7.31 -1.33
C TYR A 37 2.43 7.95 -0.56
N LYS A 38 2.48 7.93 0.77
CA LYS A 38 1.51 8.66 1.60
C LYS A 38 1.55 10.17 1.30
N ALA A 39 2.74 10.76 1.20
CA ALA A 39 2.89 12.16 0.82
C ALA A 39 2.36 12.44 -0.59
N LYS A 40 2.68 11.57 -1.56
CA LYS A 40 2.21 11.69 -2.95
C LYS A 40 0.68 11.60 -3.06
N ILE A 41 0.05 10.69 -2.32
CA ILE A 41 -1.42 10.57 -2.27
C ILE A 41 -2.03 11.83 -1.65
N ALA A 42 -1.50 12.30 -0.52
CA ALA A 42 -1.99 13.50 0.15
C ALA A 42 -1.90 14.75 -0.76
N GLU A 43 -0.80 14.90 -1.49
CA GLU A 43 -0.64 15.99 -2.46
C GLU A 43 -1.73 15.95 -3.55
N ARG A 44 -2.04 14.76 -4.08
CA ARG A 44 -3.11 14.59 -5.07
C ARG A 44 -4.49 14.86 -4.48
N GLU A 45 -4.75 14.37 -3.28
CA GLU A 45 -6.00 14.62 -2.56
C GLU A 45 -6.21 16.12 -2.34
N ILE A 46 -5.20 16.85 -1.87
CA ILE A 46 -5.28 18.31 -1.65
C ILE A 46 -5.53 19.04 -2.98
N ALA A 47 -4.79 18.70 -4.03
CA ALA A 47 -4.91 19.35 -5.33
C ALA A 47 -6.28 19.16 -5.98
N LEU A 48 -6.85 17.95 -5.90
CA LEU A 48 -8.16 17.63 -6.45
C LEU A 48 -9.30 18.14 -5.56
N GLN A 49 -9.13 18.15 -4.24
CA GLN A 49 -10.11 18.74 -3.32
C GLN A 49 -10.33 20.22 -3.62
N SER A 50 -9.25 20.98 -3.85
CA SER A 50 -9.39 22.39 -4.24
C SER A 50 -10.17 22.58 -5.54
N GLN A 51 -10.11 21.64 -6.49
CA GLN A 51 -10.88 21.70 -7.74
C GLN A 51 -12.34 21.31 -7.51
N ILE A 52 -12.58 20.31 -6.65
CA ILE A 52 -13.93 19.90 -6.24
C ILE A 52 -14.64 21.06 -5.56
N ASP A 53 -13.97 21.78 -4.64
CA ASP A 53 -14.56 22.92 -3.95
C ASP A 53 -14.93 24.05 -4.92
N GLN A 54 -14.10 24.29 -5.95
CA GLN A 54 -14.40 25.25 -7.01
C GLN A 54 -15.57 24.80 -7.89
N ALA A 55 -15.66 23.51 -8.24
CA ALA A 55 -16.80 22.96 -8.98
C ALA A 55 -18.09 23.02 -8.16
N ALA A 56 -18.02 22.73 -6.86
CA ALA A 56 -19.13 22.86 -5.91
C ALA A 56 -19.63 24.31 -5.81
N ALA A 57 -18.72 25.29 -5.73
CA ALA A 57 -19.09 26.70 -5.73
C ALA A 57 -19.81 27.14 -7.02
N ARG A 58 -19.56 26.45 -8.15
CA ARG A 58 -20.23 26.68 -9.43
C ARG A 58 -21.52 25.86 -9.62
N GLY A 59 -21.81 24.92 -8.71
CA GLY A 59 -22.92 23.98 -8.84
C GLY A 59 -22.72 22.94 -9.95
N ASP A 60 -21.47 22.71 -10.36
CA ASP A 60 -21.14 21.77 -11.44
C ASP A 60 -20.93 20.36 -10.87
N PHE A 61 -22.04 19.67 -10.64
CA PHE A 61 -22.04 18.32 -10.05
C PHE A 61 -21.41 17.28 -10.97
N GLU A 62 -21.51 17.46 -12.29
CA GLU A 62 -20.89 16.54 -13.26
C GLU A 62 -19.36 16.60 -13.15
N GLU A 63 -18.79 17.81 -13.04
CA GLU A 63 -17.35 17.97 -12.84
C GLU A 63 -16.89 17.43 -11.47
N ILE A 64 -17.69 17.60 -10.41
CA ILE A 64 -17.40 17.02 -9.09
C ILE A 64 -17.29 15.50 -9.18
N GLU A 65 -18.24 14.83 -9.82
CA GLU A 65 -18.23 13.36 -9.97
C GLU A 65 -17.00 12.90 -10.76
N LYS A 66 -16.65 13.61 -11.85
CA LYS A 66 -15.43 13.32 -12.63
C LYS A 66 -14.16 13.47 -11.80
N LEU A 67 -14.05 14.55 -11.02
CA LEU A 67 -12.89 14.80 -10.16
C LEU A 67 -12.77 13.76 -9.04
N GLN A 68 -13.89 13.32 -8.46
CA GLN A 68 -13.91 12.26 -7.44
C GLN A 68 -13.53 10.90 -8.03
N ALA A 69 -14.07 10.54 -9.21
CA ALA A 69 -13.71 9.31 -9.90
C ALA A 69 -12.21 9.29 -10.22
N ARG A 70 -11.69 10.39 -10.77
CA ARG A 70 -10.26 10.57 -11.03
C ARG A 70 -9.41 10.42 -9.77
N LEU A 71 -9.82 11.03 -8.65
CA LEU A 71 -9.09 10.90 -7.38
C LEU A 71 -9.02 9.44 -6.91
N ALA A 72 -10.12 8.70 -7.06
CA ALA A 72 -10.18 7.28 -6.69
C ALA A 72 -9.24 6.43 -7.57
N GLU A 73 -9.21 6.69 -8.88
CA GLU A 73 -8.32 6.00 -9.82
C GLU A 73 -6.84 6.31 -9.53
N GLU A 74 -6.49 7.59 -9.35
CA GLU A 74 -5.12 8.00 -9.04
C GLU A 74 -4.63 7.38 -7.73
N ARG A 75 -5.45 7.39 -6.68
CA ARG A 75 -5.12 6.74 -5.39
C ARG A 75 -4.92 5.23 -5.54
N ARG A 76 -5.79 4.56 -6.29
CA ARG A 76 -5.67 3.11 -6.54
C ARG A 76 -4.39 2.79 -7.31
N ALA A 77 -4.05 3.59 -8.34
CA ALA A 77 -2.84 3.41 -9.11
C ALA A 77 -1.59 3.58 -8.24
N LEU A 78 -1.55 4.61 -7.39
CA LEU A 78 -0.44 4.85 -6.47
C LEU A 78 -0.29 3.74 -5.42
N GLN A 79 -1.39 3.21 -4.89
CA GLN A 79 -1.36 2.08 -3.97
C GLN A 79 -0.86 0.80 -4.65
N ALA A 80 -1.30 0.54 -5.88
CA ALA A 80 -0.83 -0.61 -6.65
C ALA A 80 0.68 -0.51 -6.96
N GLU A 81 1.16 0.68 -7.32
CA GLU A 81 2.59 0.93 -7.56
C GLU A 81 3.41 0.76 -6.26
N LEU A 82 2.90 1.24 -5.13
CA LEU A 82 3.52 1.05 -3.81
C LEU A 82 3.64 -0.44 -3.48
N GLU A 83 2.57 -1.22 -3.61
CA GLU A 83 2.61 -2.66 -3.32
C GLU A 83 3.55 -3.42 -4.26
N ALA A 84 3.58 -3.07 -5.55
CA ALA A 84 4.57 -3.63 -6.47
C ALA A 84 6.01 -3.33 -6.01
N LYS A 85 6.31 -2.09 -5.65
CA LYS A 85 7.65 -1.70 -5.15
C LYS A 85 8.01 -2.39 -3.83
N LYS A 86 7.05 -2.52 -2.91
CA LYS A 86 7.24 -3.28 -1.66
C LYS A 86 7.57 -4.73 -1.95
N GLU A 87 6.90 -5.34 -2.92
CA GLU A 87 7.16 -6.72 -3.31
C GLU A 87 8.56 -6.91 -3.92
N GLU A 88 9.02 -5.96 -4.74
CA GLU A 88 10.41 -5.97 -5.24
C GLU A 88 11.42 -5.89 -4.09
N VAL A 89 11.19 -5.04 -3.08
CA VAL A 89 12.06 -4.97 -1.89
C VAL A 89 12.05 -6.29 -1.11
N ARG A 90 10.89 -6.94 -0.98
CA ARG A 90 10.78 -8.25 -0.30
C ARG A 90 11.53 -9.36 -1.04
N LYS A 91 11.55 -9.31 -2.37
CA LYS A 91 12.23 -10.29 -3.24
C LYS A 91 13.72 -10.03 -3.42
N ALA A 92 14.17 -8.79 -3.21
CA ALA A 92 15.59 -8.47 -3.21
C ALA A 92 16.31 -9.29 -2.12
N LYS A 93 17.31 -10.07 -2.55
CA LYS A 93 18.13 -10.92 -1.67
C LYS A 93 19.25 -10.13 -1.00
#